data_AF-A0A2E9PPQ7-F1
#
_entry.id   AF-A0A2E9PPQ7-F1
#
_cell.length_a   1.000
_cell.length_b   1.000
_cell.length_c   1.000
_cell.angle_alpha   90.00
_cell.angle_beta   90.00
_cell.angle_gamma   90.00
#
_symmetry.space_group_name_H-M   'P 1'
#
loop_
_entity.id
_entity.type
_entity.pdbx_description
1 polymer ?
#
loop_
_entity_poly.entity_id
_entity_poly.type
_entity_poly.pdbx_seq_one_letter_code
_entity_poly.pdbx_strand_id
1 'polypeptide(L)' 'TDLENNPQLVNEDPYGKGWFSIIEMEDPQELTKLLSNKDYEELCQSK' A
#
# COMPACT_ATOMS: atom_id res chain seq x y z
N THR A 1 15.66 -6.49 -3.32
CA THR A 1 16.07 -7.88 -3.52
C THR A 1 15.31 -8.86 -2.62
N ASP A 2 14.91 -8.49 -1.39
CA ASP A 2 14.16 -9.41 -0.52
C ASP A 2 12.85 -9.92 -1.15
N LEU A 3 12.04 -9.04 -1.73
CA LEU A 3 10.83 -9.43 -2.48
C LEU A 3 11.13 -10.28 -3.72
N GLU A 4 12.22 -10.00 -4.44
CA GLU A 4 12.60 -10.74 -5.66
C GLU A 4 12.89 -12.22 -5.33
N ASN A 5 13.51 -12.46 -4.18
CA ASN A 5 13.86 -13.80 -3.71
C ASN A 5 12.74 -14.45 -2.87
N ASN A 6 11.83 -13.66 -2.30
CA ASN A 6 10.79 -14.10 -1.38
C ASN A 6 9.45 -13.40 -1.65
N PRO A 7 8.77 -13.69 -2.78
CA PRO A 7 7.53 -13.01 -3.15
C PRO A 7 6.38 -13.25 -2.16
N GLN A 8 6.43 -14.32 -1.36
CA GLN A 8 5.44 -14.62 -0.32
C GLN A 8 5.36 -13.56 0.78
N LEU A 9 6.40 -12.74 0.95
CA LEU A 9 6.43 -11.65 1.93
C LEU A 9 5.29 -10.63 1.71
N VAL A 10 4.80 -10.49 0.47
CA VAL A 10 3.64 -9.64 0.15
C VAL A 10 2.39 -10.12 0.88
N ASN A 11 2.25 -11.43 1.10
CA ASN A 11 1.10 -12.01 1.79
C ASN A 11 1.30 -12.07 3.31
N GLU A 12 2.52 -12.40 3.76
CA GLU A 12 2.84 -12.62 5.18
C GLU A 12 3.04 -11.32 5.97
N ASP A 13 3.64 -10.30 5.34
CA ASP A 13 3.98 -9.02 5.97
C ASP A 13 3.77 -7.84 5.00
N PRO A 14 2.52 -7.57 4.58
CA PRO A 14 2.20 -6.62 3.51
C PRO A 14 2.60 -5.17 3.80
N TYR A 15 2.64 -4.78 5.08
CA TYR A 15 2.99 -3.42 5.52
C TYR A 15 4.43 -3.31 6.04
N GLY A 16 5.12 -4.43 6.28
CA GLY A 16 6.52 -4.48 6.68
C GLY A 16 7.40 -4.86 5.49
N LYS A 17 7.99 -6.06 5.51
CA LYS A 17 8.94 -6.52 4.49
C LYS A 17 8.36 -6.67 3.09
N GLY A 18 7.03 -6.73 2.96
CA GLY A 18 6.29 -6.87 1.70
C GLY A 18 6.16 -5.57 0.87
N TRP A 19 6.81 -4.47 1.24
CA TRP A 19 6.72 -3.20 0.50
C TRP A 19 7.36 -3.28 -0.89
N PHE A 20 6.73 -2.65 -1.89
CA PHE A 20 7.20 -2.69 -3.27
C PHE A 20 8.25 -1.63 -3.59
N SER A 21 7.97 -0.37 -3.25
CA SER A 21 8.82 0.78 -3.60
C SER A 21 8.57 1.95 -2.65
N ILE A 22 9.57 2.83 -2.53
CA ILE A 22 9.50 4.10 -1.82
C ILE A 22 9.65 5.17 -2.89
N ILE A 23 8.73 6.12 -2.90
CA ILE A 23 8.66 7.19 -3.89
C ILE A 23 8.72 8.52 -3.14
N GLU A 24 9.51 9.45 -3.65
CA GLU A 24 9.51 10.83 -3.17
C GLU A 24 8.31 11.59 -3.74
N MET A 25 7.51 12.21 -2.88
CA MET A 25 6.35 12.97 -3.34
C MET A 25 6.79 14.31 -3.92
N GLU A 26 6.35 14.61 -5.14
CA GLU A 26 6.55 15.93 -5.75
C GLU A 26 5.63 17.00 -5.10
N ASP A 27 4.40 16.62 -4.71
CA ASP A 27 3.42 17.49 -4.04
C ASP A 27 2.68 16.74 -2.90
N PRO A 28 2.85 17.16 -1.63
CA PRO A 28 2.13 16.56 -0.49
C PRO A 28 0.60 16.69 -0.56
N GLN A 29 0.05 17.64 -1.33
CA GLN A 29 -1.40 17.80 -1.46
C GLN A 29 -2.05 16.63 -2.20
N GLU A 30 -1.30 15.83 -2.96
CA GLU A 30 -1.83 14.65 -3.65
C GLU A 30 -2.41 13.61 -2.68
N LEU A 31 -1.92 13.57 -1.43
CA LEU A 31 -2.47 12.69 -0.38
C LEU A 31 -3.95 12.96 -0.09
N THR A 32 -4.44 14.18 -0.30
CA THR A 32 -5.85 14.54 -0.09
C THR A 32 -6.81 13.90 -1.09
N LYS A 33 -6.28 13.42 -2.23
CA LYS A 33 -7.05 12.73 -3.27
C LYS A 33 -7.17 11.22 -3.02
N LEU A 34 -6.38 10.69 -2.09
CA LEU A 34 -6.39 9.26 -1.73
C LEU A 34 -7.53 8.96 -0.74
N LEU A 35 -7.95 7.70 -0.72
CA LEU A 35 -8.99 7.24 0.20
C LEU A 35 -8.44 7.19 1.64
N SER A 36 -9.27 7.57 2.61
CA SER A 36 -8.98 7.26 4.00
C SER A 36 -9.11 5.74 4.24
N ASN A 37 -8.54 5.26 5.35
CA ASN A 37 -8.70 3.85 5.73
C ASN A 37 -10.17 3.42 5.80
N LYS A 38 -11.03 4.30 6.35
CA LYS A 38 -12.47 4.06 6.45
C LYS A 38 -13.14 3.99 5.08
N ASP A 39 -12.86 4.95 4.20
CA ASP A 39 -13.48 4.99 2.86
C ASP A 39 -13.07 3.77 2.02
N TYR A 40 -11.83 3.30 2.18
CA TYR A 40 -11.35 2.10 1.51
C TYR A 40 -11.98 0.82 2.05
N GLU A 41 -12.21 0.72 3.36
CA GLU A 41 -12.93 -0.40 3.98
C GLU A 41 -14.38 -0.47 3.47
N GLU A 42 -15.08 0.66 3.42
CA GLU A 42 -16.43 0.75 2.87
C GLU A 42 -16.47 0.33 1.40
N LEU A 43 -15.50 0.76 0.59
CA LEU A 43 -15.37 0.35 -0.81
C LEU A 43 -15.19 -1.18 -0.94
N CYS A 44 -14.32 -1.79 -0.14
CA CYS A 44 -14.08 -3.24 -0.17
C CYS A 44 -15.31 -4.06 0.22
N GLN A 45 -16.20 -3.49 1.03
CA GLN A 45 -17.44 -4.12 1.47
C GLN A 45 -18.61 -3.88 0.50
N SER A 46 -18.48 -2.91 -0.42
CA SER A 46 -19.44 -2.69 -1.49
C SER A 46 -19.34 -3.84 -2.50
N LYS A 47 -20.35 -4.71 -2.50
CA LYS A 47 -20.43 -5.91 -3.35
C LYS A 47 -20.68 -5.57 -4.81
#